data_AF-A0A2S0ICH6-F1
#
_entry.id   AF-A0A2S0ICH6-F1
#
_cell.length_a   1.000
_cell.length_b   1.000
_cell.length_c   1.000
_cell.angle_alpha   90.00
_cell.angle_beta   90.00
_cell.angle_gamma   90.00
#
_symmetry.space_group_name_H-M   'P 1'
#
loop_
_entity.id
_entity.type
_entity.pdbx_description
1 polymer ?
#
loop_
_entity_poly.entity_id
_entity_poly.type
_entity_poly.pdbx_seq_one_letter_code
_entity_poly.pdbx_strand_id
1 'polypeptide(L)'
;MSVQRFPANSRYHDVPTAEMPGPDGRPLVYLRRRFLPDPAALTSVGEVAVAPGDRLDRLAAAALGDPLQFWRLADGNDAPRPAALEVPGRSLRVTLPAALGASFNAPFGGSDA
;
A
#
# COMPACT_ATOMS: atom_id res chain seq x y z
N MET A 1 -21.77 12.87 -3.05
CA MET A 1 -21.47 11.70 -2.19
C MET A 1 -20.47 10.82 -2.93
N SER A 2 -19.40 10.37 -2.29
CA SER A 2 -18.45 9.43 -2.89
C SER A 2 -19.03 8.02 -2.88
N VAL A 3 -19.28 7.45 -4.06
CA VAL A 3 -19.62 6.02 -4.18
C VAL A 3 -18.35 5.21 -3.99
N GLN A 4 -18.41 4.17 -3.15
CA GLN A 4 -17.28 3.29 -2.95
C GLN A 4 -17.16 2.29 -4.11
N ARG A 5 -16.11 2.47 -4.93
CA ARG A 5 -15.94 1.77 -6.22
C ARG A 5 -14.88 0.69 -6.21
N PHE A 6 -14.09 0.59 -5.14
CA PHE A 6 -12.94 -0.30 -5.06
C PHE A 6 -13.03 -1.23 -3.84
N PRO A 7 -12.50 -2.45 -3.93
CA PRO A 7 -12.45 -3.38 -2.79
C PRO A 7 -11.49 -2.88 -1.71
N ALA A 8 -11.64 -3.40 -0.48
CA ALA A 8 -10.87 -2.98 0.70
C ALA A 8 -9.34 -3.13 0.56
N ASN A 9 -8.87 -4.06 -0.25
CA ASN A 9 -7.44 -4.28 -0.50
C ASN A 9 -6.85 -3.43 -1.65
N SER A 10 -7.68 -2.63 -2.33
CA SER A 10 -7.23 -1.76 -3.41
C SER A 10 -6.48 -0.54 -2.89
N ARG A 11 -5.41 -0.14 -3.60
CA ARG A 11 -4.70 1.12 -3.39
C ARG A 11 -5.62 2.34 -3.38
N TYR A 12 -6.73 2.25 -4.13
CA TYR A 12 -7.66 3.35 -4.35
C TYR A 12 -8.93 3.26 -3.51
N HIS A 13 -8.99 2.33 -2.54
CA HIS A 13 -10.14 2.17 -1.66
C HIS A 13 -10.56 3.48 -1.00
N ASP A 14 -9.63 4.20 -0.35
CA ASP A 14 -9.96 5.43 0.37
C ASP A 14 -9.84 6.70 -0.48
N VAL A 15 -9.71 6.56 -1.80
CA VAL A 15 -9.51 7.70 -2.71
C VAL A 15 -10.87 8.17 -3.23
N PRO A 16 -11.29 9.41 -2.92
CA PRO A 16 -12.57 9.92 -3.38
C PRO A 16 -12.62 10.03 -4.90
N THR A 17 -13.82 9.87 -5.46
CA THR A 17 -14.09 10.20 -6.86
C THR A 17 -14.58 11.64 -7.02
N ALA A 18 -14.35 12.22 -8.18
CA ALA A 18 -14.88 13.49 -8.62
C ALA A 18 -15.40 13.36 -10.06
N GLU A 19 -16.18 14.34 -10.49
CA GLU A 19 -16.78 14.38 -11.81
C GLU A 19 -16.33 15.64 -12.56
N MET A 20 -16.18 15.53 -13.87
CA MET A 20 -16.02 16.67 -14.76
C MET A 20 -16.91 16.51 -15.99
N PRO A 21 -17.33 17.62 -16.63
CA PRO A 21 -18.12 17.53 -17.86
C PRO A 21 -17.37 16.77 -18.95
N GLY A 22 -18.01 15.75 -19.52
CA GLY A 22 -17.50 15.02 -20.68
C GLY A 22 -17.84 15.73 -22.00
N PRO A 23 -17.16 15.35 -23.09
CA PRO A 23 -17.35 15.96 -24.41
C PRO A 23 -18.75 15.74 -25.00
N ASP A 24 -19.49 14.76 -24.51
CA ASP A 24 -20.86 14.39 -24.92
C ASP A 24 -21.92 14.85 -23.90
N GLY A 25 -21.54 15.68 -22.92
CA GLY A 25 -22.41 16.13 -21.83
C GLY A 25 -22.62 15.08 -20.73
N ARG A 26 -22.04 13.88 -20.83
CA ARG A 26 -22.06 12.89 -19.74
C ARG A 26 -20.92 13.18 -18.75
N PRO A 27 -21.14 13.02 -17.44
CA PRO A 27 -20.08 13.23 -16.46
C PRO A 27 -18.98 12.17 -16.57
N LEU A 28 -17.72 12.61 -16.65
CA LEU A 28 -16.54 11.77 -16.53
C LEU A 28 -16.16 11.63 -15.06
N VAL A 29 -16.28 10.42 -14.51
CA VAL A 29 -15.89 10.11 -13.13
C VAL A 29 -14.39 9.76 -13.10
N TYR A 30 -13.64 10.41 -12.22
CA TYR A 30 -12.21 10.16 -12.03
C TYR A 30 -11.83 10.08 -10.55
N LEU A 31 -10.69 9.48 -10.25
CA LEU A 31 -10.11 9.46 -8.90
C LEU A 31 -9.45 10.79 -8.59
N ARG A 32 -9.67 11.33 -7.39
CA ARG A 32 -8.88 12.45 -6.87
C ARG A 32 -7.43 12.03 -6.66
N ARG A 33 -6.54 13.02 -6.58
CA ARG A 33 -5.12 12.78 -6.31
C ARG A 33 -4.95 12.09 -4.95
N ARG A 34 -4.26 10.96 -4.96
CA ARG A 34 -3.76 10.29 -3.76
C ARG A 34 -2.39 10.87 -3.39
N PHE A 35 -2.21 11.25 -2.13
CA PHE A 35 -0.91 11.57 -1.58
C PHE A 35 -0.26 10.28 -1.05
N LEU A 36 1.02 10.11 -1.32
CA LEU A 36 1.78 8.99 -0.76
C LEU A 36 2.01 9.25 0.73
N PRO A 37 1.94 8.21 1.58
CA PRO A 37 2.34 8.37 2.97
C PRO A 37 3.84 8.67 3.04
N ASP A 38 4.27 9.34 4.10
CA ASP A 38 5.69 9.40 4.46
C ASP A 38 6.15 7.98 4.87
N PRO A 39 7.16 7.39 4.19
CA PRO A 39 7.68 6.08 4.56
C PRO A 39 8.21 5.99 6.00
N ALA A 40 8.60 7.11 6.61
CA ALA A 40 9.03 7.17 8.01
C ALA A 40 7.86 7.05 9.00
N ALA A 41 6.64 7.40 8.57
CA ALA A 41 5.42 7.25 9.36
C ALA A 41 4.85 5.82 9.31
N LEU A 42 5.39 4.93 8.47
CA LEU A 42 4.94 3.56 8.34
C LEU A 42 5.73 2.61 9.25
N THR A 43 5.04 1.63 9.83
CA THR A 43 5.68 0.63 10.68
C THR A 43 6.37 -0.43 9.83
N SER A 44 7.69 -0.55 9.97
CA SER A 44 8.46 -1.66 9.37
C SER A 44 8.17 -2.95 10.13
N VAL A 45 7.76 -3.99 9.41
CA VAL A 45 7.49 -5.32 9.98
C VAL A 45 8.44 -6.40 9.45
N GLY A 46 9.28 -6.05 8.49
CA GLY A 46 10.31 -6.93 7.95
C GLY A 46 10.97 -6.33 6.72
N GLU A 47 11.78 -7.16 6.07
CA GLU A 47 12.45 -6.84 4.82
C GLU A 47 12.34 -8.03 3.86
N VAL A 48 12.34 -7.74 2.55
CA VAL A 48 12.40 -8.75 1.50
C VAL A 48 13.49 -8.38 0.50
N ALA A 49 14.41 -9.32 0.25
CA ALA A 49 15.45 -9.16 -0.76
C ALA A 49 14.87 -9.47 -2.15
N VAL A 50 15.23 -8.65 -3.13
CA VAL A 50 14.84 -8.83 -4.53
C VAL A 50 15.84 -9.76 -5.22
N ALA A 51 15.37 -10.88 -5.74
CA ALA A 51 16.16 -11.81 -6.54
C ALA A 51 15.97 -11.56 -8.06
N PRO A 52 16.87 -12.08 -8.92
CA PRO A 52 16.66 -12.05 -10.36
C PRO A 52 15.34 -12.70 -10.77
N GLY A 53 14.53 -11.96 -11.54
CA GLY A 53 13.22 -12.44 -12.03
C GLY A 53 12.07 -12.26 -11.04
N ASP A 54 12.32 -11.68 -9.86
CA ASP A 54 11.25 -11.28 -8.95
C ASP A 54 10.42 -10.14 -9.53
N ARG A 55 9.14 -10.16 -9.17
CA ARG A 55 8.19 -9.09 -9.45
C ARG A 55 7.53 -8.68 -8.14
N LEU A 56 7.19 -7.40 -8.04
CA LEU A 56 6.61 -6.81 -6.85
C LEU A 56 5.31 -7.48 -6.39
N ASP A 57 4.47 -7.93 -7.31
CA ASP A 57 3.24 -8.66 -7.00
C ASP A 57 3.53 -10.02 -6.34
N ARG A 58 4.60 -10.70 -6.75
CA ARG A 58 5.03 -11.95 -6.10
C ARG A 58 5.63 -11.70 -4.72
N LEU A 59 6.47 -10.67 -4.60
CA LEU A 59 7.03 -10.26 -3.31
C LEU A 59 5.92 -9.85 -2.33
N ALA A 60 4.89 -9.16 -2.81
CA ALA A 60 3.72 -8.81 -2.01
C ALA A 60 2.88 -10.03 -1.62
N ALA A 61 2.65 -10.97 -2.52
CA ALA A 61 1.98 -12.22 -2.18
C ALA A 61 2.73 -12.98 -1.07
N ALA A 62 4.07 -13.04 -1.14
CA ALA A 62 4.89 -13.71 -0.15
C ALA A 62 4.93 -12.97 1.20
N ALA A 63 5.09 -11.63 1.20
CA ALA A 63 5.29 -10.84 2.40
C ALA A 63 3.98 -10.37 3.07
N LEU A 64 2.92 -10.15 2.29
CA LEU A 64 1.65 -9.57 2.72
C LEU A 64 0.46 -10.50 2.51
N GLY A 65 0.65 -11.66 1.87
CA GLY A 65 -0.42 -12.62 1.57
C GLY A 65 -1.35 -12.20 0.42
N ASP A 66 -1.13 -11.04 -0.19
CA ASP A 66 -1.98 -10.51 -1.28
C ASP A 66 -1.12 -9.84 -2.37
N PRO A 67 -1.08 -10.38 -3.60
CA PRO A 67 -0.33 -9.78 -4.71
C PRO A 67 -0.85 -8.39 -5.10
N LEU A 68 -2.13 -8.09 -4.87
CA LEU A 68 -2.73 -6.79 -5.18
C LEU A 68 -2.26 -5.70 -4.21
N GLN A 69 -1.61 -6.06 -3.10
CA GLN A 69 -1.06 -5.12 -2.12
C GLN A 69 0.39 -4.70 -2.39
N PHE A 70 0.94 -4.98 -3.57
CA PHE A 70 2.31 -4.56 -3.95
C PHE A 70 2.57 -3.06 -3.81
N TRP A 71 1.53 -2.23 -3.90
CA TRP A 71 1.63 -0.78 -3.68
C TRP A 71 2.07 -0.41 -2.26
N ARG A 72 1.89 -1.29 -1.25
CA ARG A 72 2.39 -1.07 0.11
C ARG A 72 3.90 -1.15 0.18
N LEU A 73 4.52 -2.06 -0.57
CA LEU A 73 5.98 -2.12 -0.72
C LEU A 73 6.50 -0.86 -1.42
N ALA A 74 5.76 -0.36 -2.42
CA ALA A 74 6.11 0.88 -3.11
C ALA A 74 6.04 2.10 -2.18
N ASP A 75 4.95 2.23 -1.43
CA ASP A 75 4.75 3.32 -0.47
C ASP A 75 5.79 3.28 0.68
N GLY A 76 6.14 2.08 1.19
CA GLY A 76 7.14 1.91 2.25
C GLY A 76 8.61 2.17 1.85
N ASN A 77 8.90 2.23 0.56
CA ASN A 77 10.24 2.40 0.00
C ASN A 77 10.38 3.64 -0.89
N ASP A 78 9.48 4.63 -0.73
CA ASP A 78 9.43 5.89 -1.47
C ASP A 78 9.51 5.71 -3.00
N ALA A 79 8.76 4.73 -3.52
CA ALA A 79 8.79 4.38 -4.94
C ALA A 79 7.47 4.72 -5.62
N PRO A 80 7.27 5.95 -6.13
CA PRO A 80 6.06 6.31 -6.87
C PRO A 80 5.87 5.48 -8.14
N ARG A 81 6.98 4.95 -8.71
CA ARG A 81 6.99 3.98 -9.80
C ARG A 81 7.45 2.61 -9.25
N PRO A 82 6.53 1.68 -8.99
CA PRO A 82 6.85 0.42 -8.31
C PRO A 82 7.94 -0.41 -9.02
N ALA A 83 7.92 -0.47 -10.36
CA ALA A 83 8.92 -1.21 -11.13
C ALA A 83 10.39 -0.80 -10.86
N ALA A 84 10.64 0.39 -10.31
CA ALA A 84 11.99 0.82 -9.90
C ALA A 84 12.53 0.04 -8.68
N LEU A 85 11.69 -0.75 -8.00
CA LEU A 85 12.07 -1.60 -6.88
C LEU A 85 12.49 -3.01 -7.31
N GLU A 86 12.18 -3.44 -8.53
CA GLU A 86 12.46 -4.79 -9.05
C GLU A 86 13.92 -4.92 -9.51
N VAL A 87 14.85 -4.42 -8.69
CA VAL A 87 16.29 -4.44 -8.95
C VAL A 87 16.92 -5.53 -8.07
N PRO A 88 17.49 -6.59 -8.67
CA PRO A 88 18.11 -7.66 -7.91
C PRO A 88 19.20 -7.17 -6.94
N GLY A 89 19.25 -7.76 -5.75
CA GLY A 89 20.18 -7.37 -4.68
C GLY A 89 19.68 -6.22 -3.79
N ARG A 90 18.55 -5.59 -4.12
CA ARG A 90 17.91 -4.58 -3.27
C ARG A 90 17.19 -5.24 -2.09
N SER A 91 17.26 -4.65 -0.90
CA SER A 91 16.37 -4.97 0.22
C SER A 91 15.20 -3.98 0.23
N LEU A 92 13.98 -4.48 0.31
CA LEU A 92 12.76 -3.68 0.38
C LEU A 92 12.15 -3.81 1.77
N ARG A 93 11.81 -2.66 2.38
CA ARG A 93 11.03 -2.64 3.62
C ARG A 93 9.63 -3.18 3.35
N VAL A 94 9.16 -4.08 4.22
CA VAL A 94 7.76 -4.48 4.31
C VAL A 94 7.13 -3.66 5.40
N THR A 95 6.09 -2.88 5.07
CA THR A 95 5.50 -1.91 5.99
C THR A 95 3.99 -2.07 6.14
N LEU A 96 3.48 -1.81 7.34
CA LEU A 96 2.05 -1.70 7.65
C LEU A 96 1.67 -0.23 7.93
N PRO A 97 0.37 0.13 7.79
CA PRO A 97 -0.11 1.41 8.29
C PRO A 97 0.22 1.60 9.77
N ALA A 98 0.57 2.83 10.17
CA ALA A 98 1.03 3.17 11.52
C ALA A 98 0.15 2.61 12.65
N ALA A 99 -1.17 2.57 12.43
CA ALA A 99 -2.14 2.08 13.41
C ALA A 99 -1.99 0.58 13.75
N LEU A 100 -1.47 -0.24 12.84
CA LEU A 100 -1.24 -1.67 13.11
C LEU A 100 0.06 -1.94 13.88
N GLY A 101 1.07 -1.06 13.79
CA GLY A 101 2.33 -1.25 14.51
C GLY A 101 2.21 -1.19 16.02
N ALA A 102 1.22 -0.46 16.53
CA ALA A 102 0.93 -0.36 17.95
C ALA A 102 0.30 -1.66 18.51
N SER A 103 -0.44 -2.43 17.70
CA SER A 103 -1.13 -3.65 18.15
C SER A 103 -0.23 -4.89 18.19
N PHE A 104 0.88 -4.91 17.45
CA PHE A 104 1.83 -6.04 17.46
C PHE A 104 2.92 -5.94 18.53
N ASN A 105 2.97 -4.85 19.31
CA ASN A 105 3.98 -4.63 20.35
C ASN A 105 3.39 -4.50 21.77
N ALA A 106 2.13 -4.93 21.95
CA ALA A 106 1.58 -5.09 23.29
C ALA A 106 2.24 -6.32 23.94
N PRO A 107 2.92 -6.19 25.10
CA PRO A 107 3.37 -7.36 25.81
C PRO A 107 2.13 -8.11 26.29
N PHE A 108 2.02 -9.38 25.90
CA PHE A 108 1.11 -10.30 26.58
C PHE A 108 1.55 -10.40 28.03
N GLY A 109 0.86 -9.67 28.91
CA GLY A 109 1.07 -9.69 30.35
C GLY A 109 -0.24 -9.36 31.03
N GLY A 110 -1.07 -10.38 31.26
CA GLY A 110 -2.08 -10.31 32.31
C GLY A 110 -1.40 -10.41 33.67
N SER A 111 -1.80 -9.58 34.63
CA SER A 111 -2.59 -9.99 35.79
C SER A 111 -2.77 -8.81 36.76
N ASP A 112 -3.87 -8.88 37.50
CA ASP A 112 -4.12 -8.28 38.82
C ASP A 112 -4.42 -6.77 38.91
N ALA A 113 -5.71 -6.42 38.91
CA ALA A 113 -6.49 -6.10 40.12
C ALA A 113 -7.86 -5.50 39.75
#